data_AF-A0A357AQG0-F1
#
_entry.id   AF-A0A357AQG0-F1
#
_cell.length_a   1.000
_cell.length_b   1.000
_cell.length_c   1.000
_cell.angle_alpha   90.00
_cell.angle_beta   90.00
_cell.angle_gamma   90.00
#
_symmetry.space_group_name_H-M   'P 1'
#
loop_
_entity.id
_entity.type
_entity.pdbx_description
1 polymer ?
#
loop_
_entity_poly.entity_id
_entity_poly.type
_entity_poly.pdbx_seq_one_letter_code
_entity_poly.pdbx_strand_id
1 'polypeptide(L)'
;MLGYKIKYVKTKNVYEDIVSFYDAIKDKNFTAGKPELVKHGFSNVIVFPAIDDRNQVWILDVNNNKFQVSKNAKAGVANLAPTTIIDEITKSIAGWSGRVGANAKKAEKLVVSTTQELEMLGL
;
A
#
# COMPACT_ATOMS: atom_id res chain seq x y z
N MET A 1 6.98 -19.49 3.81
CA MET A 1 6.64 -18.20 3.20
C MET A 1 6.80 -17.12 4.25
N LEU A 2 7.74 -16.19 4.06
CA LEU A 2 8.02 -15.07 4.95
C LEU A 2 6.82 -14.11 4.97
N GLY A 3 6.39 -13.70 6.17
CA GLY A 3 5.29 -12.77 6.41
C GLY A 3 5.68 -11.33 6.07
N TYR A 4 5.85 -11.04 4.78
CA TYR A 4 6.20 -9.70 4.30
C TYR A 4 5.00 -8.77 4.42
N LYS A 5 5.14 -7.78 5.31
CA LYS A 5 4.11 -6.77 5.58
C LYS A 5 4.35 -5.46 4.85
N ILE A 6 5.60 -5.26 4.41
CA ILE A 6 6.07 -4.08 3.69
C ILE A 6 6.99 -4.55 2.56
N LYS A 7 6.78 -3.97 1.38
CA LYS A 7 7.63 -4.06 0.20
C LYS A 7 7.80 -2.67 -0.36
N TYR A 8 8.90 -2.48 -1.09
CA TYR A 8 9.17 -1.22 -1.78
C TYR A 8 9.33 -1.50 -3.27
N VAL A 9 8.70 -0.68 -4.09
CA VAL A 9 8.86 -0.67 -5.54
C VAL A 9 9.52 0.64 -5.92
N LYS A 10 10.53 0.56 -6.80
CA LYS A 10 11.07 1.72 -7.49
C LYS A 10 10.64 1.62 -8.95
N THR A 11 10.04 2.67 -9.47
CA THR A 11 9.68 2.77 -10.88
C THR A 11 10.83 3.39 -11.66
N LYS A 12 10.89 3.09 -12.96
CA LYS A 12 11.84 3.68 -13.92
C LYS A 12 11.37 5.06 -14.36
N ASN A 13 10.08 5.21 -14.64
CA ASN A 13 9.47 6.51 -14.91
C ASN A 13 9.32 7.26 -13.60
N VAL A 14 9.52 8.57 -13.67
CA VAL A 14 9.36 9.47 -12.53
C VAL A 14 7.92 9.95 -12.48
N TYR A 15 7.26 9.72 -11.35
CA TYR A 15 5.96 10.28 -11.03
C TYR A 15 6.14 11.48 -10.10
N GLU A 16 5.41 12.56 -10.35
CA GLU A 16 5.49 13.80 -9.56
C GLU A 16 4.93 13.62 -8.14
N ASP A 17 3.91 12.77 -8.02
CA ASP A 17 3.24 12.46 -6.78
C ASP A 17 2.48 11.11 -6.85
N ILE A 18 1.79 10.75 -5.77
CA ILE A 18 0.98 9.54 -5.70
C ILE A 18 -0.25 9.58 -6.62
N VAL A 19 -0.72 10.76 -7.04
CA VAL A 19 -1.90 10.92 -7.91
C VAL A 19 -1.53 10.57 -9.35
N SER A 20 -0.42 11.13 -9.84
CA SER A 20 0.14 10.78 -11.14
C SER A 20 0.54 9.29 -11.23
N PHE A 21 1.06 8.72 -10.14
CA PHE A 21 1.27 7.27 -10.06
C PHE A 21 -0.05 6.49 -10.12
N TYR A 22 -1.08 6.93 -9.39
CA TYR A 22 -2.41 6.32 -9.45
C TYR A 22 -2.98 6.32 -10.86
N ASP A 23 -2.89 7.44 -11.58
CA ASP A 23 -3.38 7.54 -12.95
C ASP A 23 -2.70 6.56 -13.91
N ALA A 24 -1.43 6.22 -13.68
CA ALA A 24 -0.71 5.22 -14.46
C ALA A 24 -1.18 3.78 -14.19
N ILE A 25 -1.70 3.50 -13.00
CA ILE A 25 -2.05 2.14 -12.57
C ILE A 25 -3.55 1.87 -12.43
N LYS A 26 -4.41 2.90 -12.42
CA LYS A 26 -5.83 2.78 -12.07
C LYS A 26 -6.64 1.84 -12.95
N ASP A 27 -6.23 1.69 -14.21
CA ASP A 27 -6.87 0.83 -15.22
C ASP A 27 -6.15 -0.51 -15.41
N LYS A 28 -5.12 -0.80 -14.58
CA LYS A 28 -4.40 -2.07 -14.61
C LYS A 28 -5.09 -3.11 -13.73
N ASN A 29 -5.01 -4.36 -14.17
CA ASN A 29 -5.54 -5.48 -13.41
C ASN A 29 -4.52 -5.92 -12.35
N PHE A 30 -4.93 -5.86 -11.08
CA PHE A 30 -4.17 -6.38 -9.95
C PHE A 30 -4.92 -7.54 -9.31
N THR A 31 -4.19 -8.55 -8.82
CA THR A 31 -4.77 -9.63 -8.01
C THR A 31 -5.40 -9.10 -6.72
N ALA A 32 -4.91 -7.96 -6.22
CA ALA A 32 -5.48 -7.29 -5.05
C ALA A 32 -6.83 -6.60 -5.31
N GLY A 33 -7.28 -6.50 -6.57
CA GLY A 33 -8.52 -5.84 -6.98
C GLY A 33 -8.27 -4.47 -7.61
N LYS A 34 -9.33 -3.66 -7.74
CA LYS A 34 -9.23 -2.34 -8.36
C LYS A 34 -8.59 -1.33 -7.38
N PRO A 35 -7.52 -0.62 -7.76
CA PRO A 35 -6.96 0.42 -6.91
C PRO A 35 -7.88 1.65 -6.86
N GLU A 36 -7.93 2.30 -5.70
CA GLU A 36 -8.67 3.53 -5.43
C GLU A 36 -7.76 4.54 -4.75
N LEU A 37 -7.90 5.82 -5.09
CA LEU A 37 -7.21 6.90 -4.41
C LEU A 37 -8.06 7.40 -3.24
N VAL A 38 -7.55 7.28 -2.03
CA VAL A 38 -8.25 7.66 -0.80
C VAL A 38 -7.42 8.68 -0.03
N LYS A 39 -8.10 9.68 0.53
CA LYS A 39 -7.47 10.60 1.48
C LYS A 39 -7.36 9.93 2.85
N HIS A 40 -6.14 9.84 3.38
CA HIS A 40 -5.86 9.35 4.73
C HIS A 40 -5.03 10.39 5.47
N GLY A 41 -5.60 11.05 6.49
CA GLY A 41 -4.98 12.23 7.07
C GLY A 41 -4.86 13.37 6.07
N PHE A 42 -3.67 13.96 6.01
CA PHE A 42 -3.33 15.01 5.05
C PHE A 42 -2.70 14.46 3.76
N SER A 43 -2.56 13.14 3.60
CA SER A 43 -1.97 12.52 2.41
C SER A 43 -2.99 11.75 1.58
N ASN A 44 -2.72 11.63 0.29
CA ASN A 44 -3.40 10.66 -0.57
C ASN A 44 -2.67 9.31 -0.50
N VAL A 45 -3.43 8.23 -0.44
CA VAL A 45 -2.92 6.86 -0.46
C VAL A 45 -3.69 6.07 -1.50
N ILE A 46 -3.01 5.17 -2.22
CA ILE A 46 -3.71 4.23 -3.10
C ILE A 46 -4.04 3.01 -2.26
N VAL A 47 -5.29 2.56 -2.33
CA VAL A 47 -5.75 1.39 -1.59
C VAL A 47 -6.40 0.40 -2.52
N PHE A 48 -6.32 -0.87 -2.14
CA PHE A 48 -7.09 -1.94 -2.75
C PHE A 48 -8.31 -2.28 -1.89
N PRO A 49 -9.30 -3.03 -2.40
CA PRO A 49 -10.42 -3.52 -1.61
C PRO A 49 -9.95 -4.18 -0.31
N ALA A 50 -10.52 -3.74 0.81
CA ALA A 50 -10.18 -4.29 2.11
C ALA A 50 -10.69 -5.73 2.23
N ILE A 51 -9.86 -6.62 2.79
CA ILE A 51 -10.28 -7.98 3.14
C ILE A 51 -11.15 -7.95 4.40
N ASP A 52 -10.75 -7.12 5.37
CA ASP A 52 -11.50 -6.74 6.57
C ASP A 52 -10.96 -5.38 7.08
N ASP A 53 -11.49 -4.86 8.19
CA ASP A 53 -11.13 -3.55 8.74
C ASP A 53 -9.65 -3.40 9.13
N ARG A 54 -8.91 -4.52 9.23
CA ARG A 54 -7.50 -4.56 9.64
C ARG A 54 -6.56 -5.06 8.54
N ASN A 55 -7.09 -5.44 7.38
CA ASN A 55 -6.33 -6.08 6.32
C ASN A 55 -6.68 -5.45 4.97
N GLN A 56 -6.06 -4.31 4.68
CA GLN A 56 -6.13 -3.64 3.39
C GLN A 56 -4.72 -3.44 2.82
N VAL A 57 -4.54 -3.61 1.51
CA VAL A 57 -3.26 -3.31 0.85
C VAL A 57 -3.25 -1.85 0.45
N TRP A 58 -2.19 -1.13 0.85
CA TRP A 58 -1.97 0.27 0.51
C TRP A 58 -0.69 0.44 -0.30
N ILE A 59 -0.64 1.51 -1.08
CA ILE A 59 0.56 2.05 -1.70
C ILE A 59 0.71 3.52 -1.26
N LEU A 60 1.88 3.85 -0.74
CA LEU A 60 2.28 5.24 -0.45
C LEU A 60 3.53 5.60 -1.22
N ASP A 61 3.65 6.86 -1.61
CA ASP A 61 4.95 7.43 -1.95
C ASP A 61 5.69 7.74 -0.65
N VAL A 62 6.88 7.15 -0.48
CA VAL A 62 7.70 7.36 0.72
C VAL A 62 8.91 8.24 0.48
N ASN A 63 9.31 8.49 -0.78
CA ASN A 63 10.39 9.42 -1.16
C ASN A 63 10.66 9.29 -2.66
N ASN A 64 10.40 10.35 -3.44
CA ASN A 64 10.81 10.52 -4.84
C ASN A 64 10.81 9.20 -5.63
N ASN A 65 9.62 8.74 -6.05
CA ASN A 65 9.48 7.59 -6.95
C ASN A 65 9.78 6.22 -6.31
N LYS A 66 9.83 6.18 -4.97
CA LYS A 66 9.88 4.94 -4.20
C LYS A 66 8.54 4.74 -3.52
N PHE A 67 7.82 3.71 -3.95
CA PHE A 67 6.50 3.39 -3.44
C PHE A 67 6.56 2.26 -2.42
N GLN A 68 5.94 2.46 -1.27
CA GLN A 68 5.78 1.44 -0.25
C GLN A 68 4.46 0.71 -0.44
N VAL A 69 4.51 -0.59 -0.72
CA VAL A 69 3.36 -1.49 -0.73
C VAL A 69 3.26 -2.18 0.63
N SER A 70 2.14 -2.05 1.33
CA SER A 70 2.03 -2.57 2.69
C SER A 70 0.62 -2.97 3.10
N LYS A 71 0.53 -3.82 4.13
CA LYS A 71 -0.74 -4.22 4.76
C LYS A 71 -1.07 -3.26 5.91
N ASN A 72 -2.25 -2.66 5.86
CA ASN A 72 -2.72 -1.66 6.83
C ASN A 72 -4.18 -1.89 7.23
N ALA A 73 -4.66 -1.06 8.13
CA ALA A 73 -6.09 -0.99 8.47
C ALA A 73 -6.85 -0.40 7.30
N LYS A 74 -8.18 -0.40 7.36
CA LYS A 74 -8.98 0.29 6.35
C LYS A 74 -8.67 1.80 6.37
N ALA A 75 -8.40 2.38 5.20
CA ALA A 75 -8.16 3.81 5.06
C ALA A 75 -9.43 4.63 5.36
N GLY A 76 -9.25 5.88 5.80
CA GLY A 76 -10.34 6.83 6.03
C GLY A 76 -10.51 7.37 7.46
N VAL A 77 -9.69 6.97 8.44
CA VAL A 77 -9.87 7.38 9.86
C VAL A 77 -8.60 8.01 10.46
N ALA A 78 -7.98 8.97 9.78
CA ALA A 78 -6.83 9.68 10.34
C ALA A 78 -6.90 11.19 10.06
N ASN A 79 -6.48 11.99 11.04
CA ASN A 79 -6.20 13.43 10.95
C ASN A 79 -4.70 13.65 11.23
N LEU A 80 -3.85 13.02 10.42
CA LEU A 80 -2.40 12.95 10.67
C LEU A 80 -1.60 13.59 9.54
N ALA A 81 -0.52 14.28 9.90
CA ALA A 81 0.39 14.95 8.96
C ALA A 81 1.19 13.92 8.13
N PRO A 82 1.68 14.28 6.92
CA PRO A 82 2.31 13.33 5.98
C PRO A 82 3.50 12.54 6.55
N THR A 83 4.40 13.19 7.27
CA THR A 83 5.56 12.53 7.91
C THR A 83 5.13 11.59 9.04
N THR A 84 4.03 11.91 9.72
CA THR A 84 3.45 11.10 10.78
C THR A 84 2.74 9.87 10.23
N ILE A 85 2.18 9.92 9.01
CA ILE A 85 1.50 8.79 8.37
C ILE A 85 2.49 7.66 8.06
N ILE A 86 3.68 7.97 7.53
CA ILE A 86 4.70 6.93 7.25
C ILE A 86 5.14 6.25 8.56
N ASP A 87 5.37 7.04 9.60
CA ASP A 87 5.72 6.58 10.94
C ASP A 87 4.61 5.73 11.56
N GLU A 88 3.35 6.18 11.45
CA GLU A 88 2.16 5.47 11.94
C GLU A 88 1.99 4.14 11.22
N ILE A 89 2.08 4.12 9.89
CA ILE A 89 1.99 2.89 9.10
C ILE A 89 3.09 1.92 9.53
N THR A 90 4.33 2.40 9.66
CA THR A 90 5.45 1.57 10.10
C THR A 90 5.24 1.03 11.52
N LYS A 91 4.78 1.87 12.45
CA LYS A 91 4.49 1.49 13.85
C LYS A 91 3.29 0.55 13.97
N SER A 92 2.22 0.81 13.23
CA SER A 92 1.02 -0.02 13.15
C SER A 92 1.37 -1.43 12.65
N ILE A 93 2.15 -1.50 11.58
CA ILE A 93 2.65 -2.76 11.02
C ILE A 93 3.56 -3.50 12.01
N ALA A 94 4.45 -2.78 12.70
CA ALA A 94 5.31 -3.36 13.74
C ALA A 94 4.48 -3.92 14.92
N GLY A 95 3.45 -3.22 15.37
CA GLY A 95 2.50 -3.69 16.37
C GLY A 95 1.67 -4.90 15.91
N TRP A 96 1.56 -5.11 14.61
CA TRP A 96 0.89 -6.27 14.02
C TRP A 96 1.82 -7.46 13.74
N SER A 97 3.11 -7.35 14.13
CA SER A 97 4.14 -8.41 14.04
C SER A 97 3.65 -9.78 14.54
N GLY A 98 2.95 -9.82 15.67
CA GLY A 98 2.44 -11.05 16.30
C GLY A 98 1.06 -11.56 15.85
N ARG A 99 0.35 -10.85 14.96
CA ARG A 99 -1.02 -11.23 14.55
C ARG A 99 -0.99 -12.14 13.32
N VAL A 100 -1.17 -13.44 13.56
CA VAL A 100 -1.25 -14.47 12.50
C VAL A 100 -2.71 -14.91 12.35
N GLY A 101 -3.29 -14.70 11.17
CA GLY A 101 -4.66 -15.11 10.84
C GLY A 101 -4.82 -15.32 9.34
N ALA A 102 -5.89 -15.99 8.91
CA ALA A 102 -6.12 -16.31 7.48
C ALA A 102 -6.15 -15.05 6.60
N ASN A 103 -6.89 -14.01 7.03
CA ASN A 103 -6.96 -12.73 6.32
C ASN A 103 -5.63 -11.98 6.34
N ALA A 104 -4.88 -12.02 7.46
CA ALA A 104 -3.55 -11.44 7.54
C ALA A 104 -2.58 -12.09 6.55
N LYS A 105 -2.60 -13.43 6.43
CA LYS A 105 -1.81 -14.17 5.44
C LYS A 105 -2.25 -13.85 4.01
N LYS A 106 -3.56 -13.71 3.77
CA LYS A 106 -4.10 -13.32 2.45
C LYS A 106 -3.62 -11.92 2.06
N ALA A 107 -3.71 -10.94 2.96
CA ALA A 107 -3.21 -9.59 2.70
C ALA A 107 -1.70 -9.55 2.47
N GLU A 108 -0.91 -10.30 3.24
CA GLU A 108 0.55 -10.40 3.03
C GLU A 108 0.89 -10.99 1.65
N LYS A 109 0.13 -11.98 1.19
CA LYS A 109 0.26 -12.49 -0.19
C LYS A 109 -0.10 -11.42 -1.21
N LEU A 110 -1.17 -10.66 -1.00
CA LEU A 110 -1.56 -9.57 -1.90
C LEU A 110 -0.53 -8.44 -1.94
N VAL A 111 0.13 -8.11 -0.82
CA VAL A 111 1.26 -7.16 -0.81
C VAL A 111 2.38 -7.65 -1.74
N VAL A 112 2.73 -8.93 -1.66
CA VAL A 112 3.77 -9.52 -2.54
C VAL A 112 3.31 -9.52 -4.00
N SER A 113 2.10 -9.98 -4.29
CA SER A 113 1.56 -10.01 -5.66
C SER A 113 1.49 -8.62 -6.27
N THR A 114 0.97 -7.63 -5.54
CA THR A 114 0.88 -6.23 -5.99
C THR A 114 2.26 -5.67 -6.31
N THR A 115 3.26 -5.94 -5.46
CA THR A 115 4.65 -5.52 -5.70
C THR A 115 5.18 -6.10 -7.01
N GLN A 116 5.00 -7.40 -7.23
CA GLN A 116 5.44 -8.08 -8.45
C GLN A 116 4.69 -7.56 -9.69
N GLU A 117 3.38 -7.34 -9.57
CA GLU A 117 2.55 -6.77 -10.64
C GLU A 117 3.04 -5.37 -11.03
N LEU A 118 3.36 -4.52 -10.05
CA LEU A 118 3.94 -3.20 -10.30
C LEU A 118 5.32 -3.28 -10.98
N GLU A 119 6.19 -4.21 -10.55
CA GLU A 119 7.50 -4.43 -11.17
C GLU A 119 7.36 -4.93 -12.63
N MET A 120 6.39 -5.80 -12.90
CA MET A 120 6.13 -6.34 -14.24
C MET A 120 5.55 -5.31 -15.21
N LEU A 121 4.83 -4.30 -14.71
CA LEU A 121 4.32 -3.22 -15.54
C LEU A 121 5.45 -2.35 -16.14
N GLY A 122 6.68 -2.45 -15.62
CA GLY A 122 7.84 -1.73 -16.15
C GLY A 122 7.69 -0.21 -16.08
N LEU A 123 6.83 0.25 -15.16
CA LEU A 123 6.58 1.65 -14.86
C LEU A 123 7.84 2.35 -14.40
#